data_AF-A0A7Y6AJ43-F1
#
_entry.id   AF-A0A7Y6AJ43-F1
#
_cell.length_a   1.000
_cell.length_b   1.000
_cell.length_c   1.000
_cell.angle_alpha   90.00
_cell.angle_beta   90.00
_cell.angle_gamma   90.00
#
_symmetry.space_group_name_H-M   'P 1'
#
loop_
_entity.id
_entity.type
_entity.pdbx_description
1 polymer ?
#
loop_
_entity_poly.entity_id
_entity_poly.type
_entity_poly.pdbx_seq_one_letter_code
_entity_poly.pdbx_strand_id
1 'polypeptide(L)'
;GTGARAHAVGAALRDRGSGAAESPLAPGYPSRAVRVVEQARRVAAIVELATEDHGAAVNTYEMSARAGFLAPLERACRRALVAAFNSALEPSATA
;
A
#
# COMPACT_ATOMS: atom_id res chain seq x y z
N GLY A 1 -17.58 -12.27 12.04
CA GLY A 1 -16.45 -13.23 11.99
C GLY A 1 -15.38 -12.73 11.01
N THR A 2 -14.12 -13.14 11.18
CA THR A 2 -12.94 -12.69 10.40
C THR A 2 -13.13 -12.72 8.88
N GLY A 3 -13.87 -13.69 8.34
CA GLY A 3 -14.17 -13.79 6.91
C GLY A 3 -14.98 -12.61 6.33
N ALA A 4 -15.94 -12.06 7.09
CA ALA A 4 -16.72 -10.90 6.65
C ALA A 4 -15.85 -9.62 6.57
N ARG A 5 -14.87 -9.48 7.48
CA ARG A 5 -13.92 -8.35 7.47
C ARG A 5 -12.93 -8.44 6.32
N ALA A 6 -12.37 -9.62 6.08
CA ALA A 6 -11.48 -9.85 4.93
C ALA A 6 -12.20 -9.56 3.61
N HIS A 7 -13.48 -9.94 3.51
CA HIS A 7 -14.31 -9.63 2.35
C HIS A 7 -14.57 -8.13 2.20
N ALA A 8 -14.87 -7.41 3.29
CA ALA A 8 -15.06 -5.96 3.28
C ALA A 8 -13.79 -5.20 2.86
N VAL A 9 -12.62 -5.59 3.40
CA VAL A 9 -11.31 -5.04 2.97
C VAL A 9 -11.08 -5.33 1.49
N GLY A 10 -11.33 -6.56 1.04
CA GLY A 10 -11.22 -6.91 -0.38
C GLY A 10 -12.17 -6.13 -1.29
N ALA A 11 -13.39 -5.82 -0.82
CA ALA A 11 -14.35 -4.99 -1.54
C ALA A 11 -13.90 -3.53 -1.61
N ALA A 12 -13.44 -2.94 -0.51
CA ALA A 12 -12.90 -1.58 -0.48
C ALA A 12 -11.66 -1.42 -1.39
N LEU A 13 -10.78 -2.43 -1.43
CA LEU A 13 -9.63 -2.43 -2.35
C LEU A 13 -10.05 -2.54 -3.82
N ARG A 14 -11.09 -3.33 -4.12
CA ARG A 14 -11.65 -3.42 -5.48
C ARG A 14 -12.31 -2.12 -5.90
N ASP A 15 -13.12 -1.51 -5.03
CA ASP A 15 -13.74 -0.21 -5.27
C ASP A 15 -12.70 0.87 -5.60
N ARG A 16 -11.61 0.90 -4.81
CA ARG A 16 -10.48 1.80 -5.04
C ARG A 16 -9.70 1.51 -6.34
N GLY A 17 -9.75 0.27 -6.84
CA GLY A 17 -9.05 -0.18 -8.05
C GLY A 17 -9.92 -0.25 -9.32
N SER A 18 -11.25 -0.18 -9.19
CA SER A 18 -12.20 -0.22 -10.31
C SER A 18 -12.29 1.10 -11.08
N GLY A 19 -11.86 2.21 -10.48
CA GLY A 19 -11.36 3.32 -11.27
C GLY A 19 -10.01 2.86 -11.81
N ALA A 20 -9.94 2.50 -13.09
CA ALA A 20 -8.69 2.19 -13.77
C ALA A 20 -7.77 3.42 -13.69
N ALA A 21 -7.09 3.55 -12.55
CA ALA A 21 -6.17 4.63 -12.30
C ALA A 21 -5.03 4.39 -13.27
N GLU A 22 -4.97 5.23 -14.29
CA GLU A 22 -3.82 5.35 -15.15
C GLU A 22 -2.57 5.35 -14.28
N SER A 23 -1.54 4.60 -14.69
CA SER A 23 -0.31 4.50 -13.92
C SER A 23 0.12 5.92 -13.51
N PRO A 24 0.38 6.18 -12.22
CA PRO A 24 0.75 7.52 -11.77
C PRO A 24 2.10 7.99 -12.30
N LEU A 25 2.85 7.06 -12.89
CA LEU A 25 4.06 7.36 -13.62
C LEU A 25 3.71 7.65 -15.07
N ALA A 26 4.27 8.74 -15.59
CA ALA A 26 4.17 9.09 -17.00
C ALA A 26 4.71 7.95 -17.89
N PRO A 27 4.28 7.89 -19.17
CA PRO A 27 4.87 6.97 -20.14
C PRO A 27 6.39 7.13 -20.21
N GLY A 28 7.12 6.01 -20.32
CA GLY A 28 8.59 6.00 -20.39
C GLY A 28 9.30 5.66 -19.08
N TYR A 29 8.57 5.57 -17.96
CA TYR A 29 9.16 5.01 -16.73
C TYR A 29 9.48 3.52 -16.86
N PRO A 30 10.53 3.03 -16.17
CA PRO A 30 10.84 1.60 -16.14
C PRO A 30 9.65 0.76 -15.65
N SER A 31 9.41 -0.38 -16.30
CA SER A 31 8.31 -1.29 -15.92
C SER A 31 8.37 -1.74 -14.46
N ARG A 32 9.59 -1.88 -13.91
CA ARG A 32 9.81 -2.16 -12.48
C ARG A 32 9.23 -1.06 -11.58
N ALA A 33 9.38 0.21 -11.96
CA ALA A 33 8.93 1.34 -11.16
C ALA A 33 7.40 1.40 -11.12
N VAL A 34 6.75 1.17 -12.26
CA VAL A 34 5.29 1.05 -12.35
C VAL A 34 4.78 -0.03 -11.41
N ARG A 35 5.36 -1.24 -11.45
CA ARG A 35 4.96 -2.35 -10.57
C ARG A 35 5.18 -2.02 -9.09
N VAL A 36 6.26 -1.33 -8.75
CA VAL A 36 6.55 -0.90 -7.37
C VAL A 36 5.52 0.11 -6.87
N VAL A 37 5.13 1.10 -7.68
CA VAL A 37 4.11 2.08 -7.27
C VAL A 37 2.76 1.42 -7.06
N GLU A 38 2.33 0.57 -7.99
CA GLU A 38 1.06 -0.16 -7.88
C GLU A 38 1.02 -1.00 -6.61
N GLN A 39 2.09 -1.74 -6.33
CA GLN A 39 2.18 -2.56 -5.13
C GLN A 39 2.22 -1.72 -3.85
N ALA A 40 3.00 -0.63 -3.83
CA ALA A 40 3.11 0.24 -2.66
C ALA A 40 1.79 0.94 -2.33
N ARG A 41 1.04 1.39 -3.34
CA ARG A 41 -0.30 1.98 -3.16
C ARG A 41 -1.30 0.98 -2.62
N ARG A 42 -1.31 -0.25 -3.15
CA ARG A 42 -2.16 -1.33 -2.66
C ARG A 42 -1.87 -1.66 -1.19
N VAL A 43 -0.60 -1.75 -0.82
CA VAL A 43 -0.22 -2.04 0.58
C VAL A 43 -0.57 -0.86 1.49
N ALA A 44 -0.34 0.39 1.05
CA ALA A 44 -0.75 1.56 1.81
C ALA A 44 -2.27 1.58 2.07
N ALA A 45 -3.08 1.24 1.06
CA ALA A 45 -4.53 1.11 1.18
C ALA A 45 -4.94 0.03 2.20
N ILE A 46 -4.25 -1.11 2.21
CA ILE A 46 -4.49 -2.18 3.20
C ILE A 46 -4.15 -1.68 4.61
N VAL A 47 -3.01 -0.99 4.77
CA VAL A 47 -2.57 -0.47 6.07
C VAL A 47 -3.55 0.57 6.61
N GLU A 48 -4.03 1.46 5.76
CA GLU A 48 -5.07 2.45 6.08
C GLU A 48 -6.34 1.75 6.60
N LEU A 49 -6.89 0.80 5.84
CA LEU A 49 -8.06 0.01 6.25
C LEU A 49 -7.83 -0.79 7.55
N ALA A 50 -6.61 -1.32 7.74
CA ALA A 50 -6.25 -2.05 8.96
C ALA A 50 -6.05 -1.14 10.18
N THR A 51 -5.82 0.17 9.97
CA THR A 51 -5.69 1.18 11.01
C THR A 51 -7.04 1.78 11.38
N GLU A 52 -7.96 1.89 10.43
CA GLU A 52 -9.34 2.36 10.63
C GLU A 52 -10.25 1.38 11.39
N ASP A 53 -9.83 0.14 11.65
CA ASP A 53 -10.67 -0.84 12.35
C ASP A 53 -10.90 -0.43 13.83
N HIS A 54 -12.06 0.19 14.07
CA HIS A 54 -12.55 0.58 15.40
C HIS A 54 -13.01 -0.66 16.15
N GLY A 55 -12.06 -1.39 16.73
CA GLY A 55 -12.22 -2.26 17.89
C GLY A 55 -13.52 -3.08 17.96
N ALA A 56 -13.48 -4.32 17.49
CA ALA A 56 -14.12 -5.38 18.27
C ALA A 56 -13.52 -5.38 19.70
N ALA A 57 -14.08 -6.09 20.69
CA ALA A 57 -13.55 -6.16 22.05
C ALA A 57 -12.05 -6.58 22.08
N VAL A 58 -11.16 -5.61 21.93
CA VAL A 58 -9.72 -5.73 21.68
C VAL A 58 -9.10 -4.72 22.63
N ASN A 59 -8.15 -5.15 23.45
CA ASN A 59 -7.54 -4.29 24.46
C ASN A 59 -6.61 -3.24 23.82
N THR A 60 -6.34 -2.15 24.53
CA THR A 60 -5.39 -1.10 24.14
C THR A 60 -4.01 -1.66 23.80
N TYR A 61 -3.56 -2.70 24.53
CA TYR A 61 -2.32 -3.42 24.23
C TYR A 61 -2.33 -4.07 22.84
N GLU A 62 -3.43 -4.72 22.45
CA GLU A 62 -3.56 -5.38 21.15
C GLU A 62 -3.65 -4.34 20.01
N MET A 63 -4.31 -3.20 20.26
CA MET A 63 -4.32 -2.07 19.33
C MET A 63 -2.90 -1.50 19.13
N SER A 64 -2.14 -1.31 20.22
CA SER A 64 -0.76 -0.82 20.18
C SER A 64 0.19 -1.80 19.48
N ALA A 65 0.06 -3.10 19.77
CA ALA A 65 0.83 -4.15 19.10
C ALA A 65 0.56 -4.14 17.58
N ARG A 66 -0.71 -4.05 17.17
CA ARG A 66 -1.07 -3.93 15.75
C ARG A 66 -0.42 -2.71 15.09
N ALA A 67 -0.53 -1.54 15.72
CA ALA A 67 0.11 -0.33 15.20
C ALA A 67 1.64 -0.51 15.04
N GLY A 68 2.28 -1.18 16.00
CA GLY A 68 3.70 -1.56 15.93
C GLY A 68 4.05 -2.42 14.71
N PHE A 69 3.17 -3.36 14.32
CA PHE A 69 3.35 -4.18 13.12
C PHE A 69 3.07 -3.45 11.80
N LEU A 70 2.13 -2.49 11.80
CA LEU A 70 1.75 -1.75 10.60
C LEU A 70 2.73 -0.61 10.26
N ALA A 71 3.33 0.04 11.27
CA ALA A 71 4.23 1.18 11.05
C ALA A 71 5.45 0.89 10.16
N PRO A 72 6.11 -0.29 10.19
CA PRO A 72 7.15 -0.65 9.24
C PRO A 72 6.64 -0.74 7.79
N LEU A 73 5.42 -1.27 7.58
CA LEU A 73 4.82 -1.41 6.25
C LEU A 73 4.52 -0.04 5.66
N GLU A 74 3.95 0.88 6.44
CA GLU A 74 3.70 2.25 6.01
C GLU A 74 5.00 2.96 5.59
N ARG A 75 6.06 2.82 6.40
CA ARG A 75 7.39 3.34 6.08
C ARG A 75 7.97 2.73 4.80
N ALA A 76 7.85 1.42 4.62
CA ALA A 76 8.30 0.73 3.42
C ALA A 76 7.54 1.22 2.17
N CYS A 77 6.22 1.41 2.26
CA CYS A 77 5.42 1.94 1.17
C CYS A 77 5.86 3.35 0.77
N ARG A 78 6.06 4.25 1.75
CA ARG A 78 6.58 5.60 1.48
C ARG A 78 7.92 5.56 0.77
N ARG A 79 8.86 4.72 1.24
CA ARG A 79 10.18 4.58 0.61
C ARG A 79 10.09 4.01 -0.81
N ALA A 80 9.23 3.01 -1.03
CA ALA A 80 9.02 2.41 -2.34
C ALA A 80 8.45 3.42 -3.35
N LEU A 81 7.51 4.26 -2.92
CA LEU A 81 6.98 5.34 -3.76
C LEU A 81 8.08 6.34 -4.13
N VAL A 82 8.86 6.81 -3.15
CA VAL A 82 9.98 7.72 -3.41
C VAL A 82 10.99 7.10 -4.38
N ALA A 83 11.39 5.84 -4.18
CA ALA A 83 12.32 5.16 -5.07
C ALA A 83 11.76 5.00 -6.49
N ALA A 84 10.48 4.66 -6.63
CA ALA A 84 9.87 4.49 -7.93
C ALA A 84 9.71 5.80 -8.71
N PHE A 85 9.30 6.89 -8.04
CA PHE A 85 9.25 8.21 -8.67
C PHE A 85 10.65 8.73 -9.04
N ASN A 86 11.67 8.45 -8.24
CA ASN A 86 13.05 8.85 -8.55
C ASN A 86 13.76 7.94 -9.56
N SER A 87 13.15 6.82 -9.97
CA SER A 87 13.77 5.87 -10.89
C SER A 87 14.07 6.44 -12.28
N ALA A 88 13.41 7.53 -12.68
CA ALA A 88 13.72 8.24 -13.92
C ALA A 88 15.04 9.04 -13.85
N LEU A 89 15.54 9.31 -12.64
CA LEU A 89 16.79 10.04 -12.40
C LEU A 89 17.97 9.10 -12.12
N GLU A 90 17.69 7.84 -11.76
CA GLU A 90 18.72 6.84 -11.56
C GLU A 90 19.24 6.33 -12.92
N PRO A 91 20.57 6.26 -13.11
CA PRO A 91 21.10 5.59 -14.28
C PRO A 91 20.60 4.14 -14.27
N SER A 92 19.97 3.70 -15.36
CA SER A 92 19.68 2.28 -15.54
C SER A 92 21.00 1.55 -15.37
N ALA A 93 21.07 0.58 -14.45
CA ALA A 93 22.29 -0.16 -14.07
C ALA A 93 22.92 -1.00 -15.22
N THR A 94 22.58 -0.67 -16.46
CA THR A 94 23.06 -1.18 -17.73
C THR A 94 23.47 0.03 -18.59
N ALA A 95 24.55 0.70 -18.22
CA ALA A 95 25.31 1.63 -19.04
C ALA A 95 26.79 1.29 -18.91
#